data_AF-A0A3A6W3X0-F1
#
_entry.id   AF-A0A3A6W3X0-F1
#
_cell.length_a   1.000
_cell.length_b   1.000
_cell.length_c   1.000
_cell.angle_alpha   90.00
_cell.angle_beta   90.00
_cell.angle_gamma   90.00
#
_symmetry.space_group_name_H-M   'P 1'
#
loop_
_entity.id
_entity.type
_entity.pdbx_description
1 polymer ?
#
loop_
_entity_poly.entity_id
_entity_poly.type
_entity_poly.pdbx_seq_one_letter_code
_entity_poly.pdbx_strand_id
1 'polypeptide(L)'
;MIDERVVENNIFSFATNELSQDAFICWCLNWINMPVREDNASGRQFGARFLSRLLNEVYDVSKVNRVYIFRQLLNIDVLVLVPELQVALIIEDKTSSQEHGNQINRYKYLLSKTFESNQYNGLDIYQYLLDDKKEQQQKRDESACWGAVNSIRWVLRDEPGELDLSKYTIHTVYLKTDWFNDDDWHTVRELEKDPKVNAYVDGTEFLSMLLSCRDWNNPILMSFVDYLSSKIRATIEHSCFWEHYKDIDGHIRFYIQDTAIAQRRFLQTVFNQPNHEAPFMAELEQHVEDIEDSYVYGRIDDAPNTNTIQHGSSFGSPWSLMHFWDRSLDRTVDADYWGFQNTNEDNLTVKPYMFWRVDKIKEGPVLSLRYYTWWEKGIDYNGESNTCSYKTRVYNYIKERILSLEKISAKLEAINKLYCCTADKGNICSEGNLYKQYENTLLQFKLYKILIDWNDEDKRTNFISLIRELNEELTQEIENVEWDLVRKGVLK
;
A
#
# COMPACT_ATOMS: atom_id res chain seq x y z
N MET A 1 11.19 22.80 -24.27
CA MET A 1 11.86 22.73 -25.60
C MET A 1 13.35 22.61 -25.37
N ILE A 2 14.02 21.73 -26.10
CA ILE A 2 15.47 21.54 -26.05
C ILE A 2 16.01 21.72 -27.47
N ASP A 3 16.85 22.75 -27.64
CA ASP A 3 17.58 23.19 -28.85
C ASP A 3 18.62 22.14 -29.27
N GLU A 4 18.93 22.02 -30.56
CA GLU A 4 19.83 20.99 -31.14
C GLU A 4 21.34 21.30 -30.95
N ARG A 5 21.70 22.25 -30.08
CA ARG A 5 23.09 22.50 -29.68
C ARG A 5 23.38 21.82 -28.36
N VAL A 6 23.94 20.60 -28.41
CA VAL A 6 24.39 19.78 -27.26
C VAL A 6 23.70 20.16 -25.95
N VAL A 7 22.45 19.73 -25.80
CA VAL A 7 21.76 19.98 -24.53
C VAL A 7 22.13 18.86 -23.60
N GLU A 8 22.99 19.21 -22.65
CA GLU A 8 23.33 18.38 -21.50
C GLU A 8 22.06 17.79 -20.88
N ASN A 9 22.17 16.59 -20.34
CA ASN A 9 21.06 15.96 -19.63
C ASN A 9 20.75 16.73 -18.34
N ASN A 10 19.88 17.74 -18.46
CA ASN A 10 19.54 18.66 -17.40
C ASN A 10 18.22 18.24 -16.74
N ILE A 11 18.28 17.83 -15.47
CA ILE A 11 17.13 17.40 -14.66
C ILE A 11 16.03 18.46 -14.57
N PHE A 12 16.37 19.75 -14.61
CA PHE A 12 15.41 20.85 -14.56
C PHE A 12 14.54 20.92 -15.82
N SER A 13 14.97 20.31 -16.93
CA SER A 13 14.14 20.14 -18.12
C SER A 13 12.94 19.21 -17.86
N PHE A 14 13.03 18.38 -16.83
CA PHE A 14 12.00 17.47 -16.36
C PHE A 14 11.38 17.90 -15.05
N ALA A 15 11.69 19.09 -14.51
CA ALA A 15 11.02 19.59 -13.32
C ALA A 15 9.78 20.43 -13.70
N THR A 16 8.79 20.51 -12.83
CA THR A 16 7.74 21.55 -12.93
C THR A 16 8.12 22.70 -12.01
N ASN A 17 7.39 22.89 -10.91
CA ASN A 17 7.71 23.86 -9.85
C ASN A 17 8.54 23.21 -8.73
N GLU A 18 8.61 21.88 -8.69
CA GLU A 18 9.36 21.09 -7.74
C GLU A 18 10.19 20.02 -8.45
N LEU A 19 11.27 19.61 -7.80
CA LEU A 19 12.10 18.51 -8.25
C LEU A 19 11.47 17.20 -7.75
N SER A 20 10.53 16.65 -8.53
CA SER A 20 9.82 15.42 -8.18
C SER A 20 10.64 14.15 -8.48
N GLN A 21 10.22 13.03 -7.90
CA GLN A 21 10.76 11.71 -8.22
C GLN A 21 10.57 11.38 -9.72
N ASP A 22 9.43 11.75 -10.34
CA ASP A 22 9.24 11.62 -11.79
C ASP A 22 10.31 12.35 -12.60
N ALA A 23 10.72 13.55 -12.15
CA ALA A 23 11.76 14.33 -12.81
C ALA A 23 13.11 13.60 -12.78
N PHE A 24 13.41 12.97 -11.65
CA PHE A 24 14.61 12.14 -11.49
C PHE A 24 14.54 10.88 -12.36
N ILE A 25 13.41 10.16 -12.40
CA ILE A 25 13.19 9.00 -13.28
C ILE A 25 13.40 9.39 -14.75
N CYS A 26 12.81 10.52 -15.17
CA CYS A 26 12.98 11.05 -16.52
C CYS A 26 14.46 11.37 -16.82
N TRP A 27 15.15 12.02 -15.88
CA TRP A 27 16.57 12.34 -16.02
C TRP A 27 17.44 11.08 -16.14
N CYS A 28 17.13 10.04 -15.39
CA CYS A 28 17.80 8.74 -15.47
C CYS A 28 17.68 8.14 -16.88
N LEU A 29 16.46 8.08 -17.43
CA LEU A 29 16.20 7.50 -18.75
C LEU A 29 16.72 8.38 -19.89
N ASN A 30 16.74 9.71 -19.72
CA ASN A 30 17.22 10.63 -20.75
C ASN A 30 18.74 10.50 -21.02
N TRP A 31 19.51 9.84 -20.14
CA TRP A 31 20.89 9.51 -20.45
C TRP A 31 21.03 8.66 -21.72
N ILE A 32 20.03 7.83 -22.06
CA ILE A 32 20.03 7.05 -23.30
C ILE A 32 20.17 7.94 -24.54
N ASN A 33 19.51 9.11 -24.52
CA ASN A 33 19.49 10.09 -25.60
C ASN A 33 20.80 10.87 -25.75
N MET A 34 21.71 10.77 -24.78
CA MET A 34 22.98 11.49 -24.85
C MET A 34 23.89 10.89 -25.90
N PRO A 35 24.66 11.72 -26.64
CA PRO A 35 25.63 11.23 -27.62
C PRO A 35 26.68 10.37 -26.92
N VAL A 36 27.17 9.35 -27.61
CA VAL A 36 28.21 8.45 -27.10
C VAL A 36 29.49 9.25 -26.85
N ARG A 37 29.87 9.41 -25.56
CA ARG A 37 31.11 10.06 -25.14
C ARG A 37 31.69 9.31 -23.95
N GLU A 38 33.00 9.39 -23.76
CA GLU A 38 33.67 8.74 -22.62
C GLU A 38 33.21 9.34 -21.28
N ASP A 39 33.02 10.65 -21.21
CA ASP A 39 32.64 11.38 -20.00
C ASP A 39 31.18 11.16 -19.55
N ASN A 40 30.33 10.59 -20.40
CA ASN A 40 28.96 10.23 -20.07
C ASN A 40 28.64 8.73 -20.18
N ALA A 41 29.66 7.89 -20.42
CA ALA A 41 29.49 6.46 -20.64
C ALA A 41 28.72 5.79 -19.48
N SER A 42 29.07 6.10 -18.24
CA SER A 42 28.40 5.57 -17.04
C SER A 42 26.93 6.01 -16.95
N GLY A 43 26.62 7.27 -17.30
CA GLY A 43 25.25 7.75 -17.35
C GLY A 43 24.41 7.00 -18.39
N ARG A 44 24.94 6.82 -19.61
CA ARG A 44 24.27 6.05 -20.68
C ARG A 44 24.08 4.59 -20.27
N GLN A 45 25.10 3.98 -19.67
CA GLN A 45 25.02 2.60 -19.16
C GLN A 45 23.94 2.46 -18.09
N PHE A 46 23.89 3.40 -17.14
CA PHE A 46 22.86 3.43 -16.11
C PHE A 46 21.45 3.56 -16.73
N GLY A 47 21.25 4.52 -17.64
CA GLY A 47 19.97 4.70 -18.33
C GLY A 47 19.50 3.44 -19.06
N ALA A 48 20.41 2.77 -19.79
CA ALA A 48 20.11 1.51 -20.49
C ALA A 48 19.76 0.38 -19.52
N ARG A 49 20.54 0.20 -18.44
CA ARG A 49 20.25 -0.82 -17.42
C ARG A 49 18.92 -0.56 -16.71
N PHE A 50 18.65 0.71 -16.37
CA PHE A 50 17.39 1.08 -15.74
C PHE A 50 16.21 0.81 -16.67
N LEU A 51 16.31 1.17 -17.95
CA LEU A 51 15.29 0.81 -18.96
C LEU A 51 15.09 -0.71 -19.07
N SER A 52 16.19 -1.48 -19.11
CA SER A 52 16.13 -2.94 -19.16
C SER A 52 15.33 -3.50 -17.99
N ARG A 53 15.61 -3.01 -16.77
CA ARG A 53 14.93 -3.49 -15.58
C ARG A 53 13.46 -3.09 -15.54
N LEU A 54 13.13 -1.86 -15.94
CA LEU A 54 11.73 -1.42 -16.08
C LEU A 54 10.99 -2.28 -17.10
N LEU A 55 11.64 -2.72 -18.16
CA LEU A 55 11.09 -3.65 -19.14
C LEU A 55 11.13 -5.13 -18.71
N ASN A 56 11.33 -5.39 -17.41
CA ASN A 56 11.44 -6.74 -16.82
C ASN A 56 12.49 -7.64 -17.50
N GLU A 57 13.52 -7.03 -18.11
CA GLU A 57 14.61 -7.72 -18.80
C GLU A 57 14.17 -8.64 -19.97
N VAL A 58 12.94 -8.47 -20.47
CA VAL A 58 12.41 -9.29 -21.58
C VAL A 58 12.77 -8.74 -22.96
N TYR A 59 13.38 -7.55 -23.02
CA TYR A 59 13.80 -6.89 -24.26
C TYR A 59 15.31 -6.67 -24.29
N ASP A 60 15.92 -6.85 -25.47
CA ASP A 60 17.31 -6.46 -25.71
C ASP A 60 17.42 -4.95 -25.93
N VAL A 61 17.82 -4.24 -24.88
CA VAL A 61 17.99 -2.77 -24.92
C VAL A 61 19.34 -2.32 -25.51
N SER A 62 20.23 -3.24 -25.93
CA SER A 62 21.60 -2.90 -26.36
C SER A 62 21.67 -1.95 -27.56
N LYS A 63 20.64 -1.97 -28.41
CA LYS A 63 20.54 -1.13 -29.61
C LYS A 63 19.75 0.16 -29.40
N VAL A 64 19.11 0.32 -28.24
CA VAL A 64 18.30 1.50 -27.92
C VAL A 64 19.23 2.68 -27.70
N ASN A 65 19.19 3.65 -28.62
CA ASN A 65 19.97 4.88 -28.50
C ASN A 65 19.08 6.11 -28.46
N ARG A 66 17.76 5.92 -28.56
CA ARG A 66 16.79 6.99 -28.47
C ARG A 66 15.55 6.54 -27.70
N VAL A 67 15.07 7.40 -26.81
CA VAL A 67 13.80 7.27 -26.11
C VAL A 67 13.09 8.62 -26.07
N TYR A 68 11.77 8.59 -26.04
CA TYR A 68 10.97 9.80 -25.95
C TYR A 68 10.18 9.78 -24.66
N ILE A 69 10.44 10.76 -23.79
CA ILE A 69 9.94 10.80 -22.43
C ILE A 69 8.88 11.89 -22.32
N PHE A 70 7.72 11.53 -21.80
CA PHE A 70 6.58 12.41 -21.57
C PHE A 70 6.21 12.33 -20.09
N ARG A 71 6.01 13.49 -19.45
CA ARG A 71 5.52 13.58 -18.07
C ARG A 71 4.06 13.96 -18.07
N GLN A 72 3.26 13.33 -17.22
CA GLN A 72 1.85 13.67 -16.98
C GLN A 72 0.97 13.64 -18.25
N LEU A 73 1.42 12.96 -19.31
CA LEU A 73 0.63 12.78 -20.54
C LEU A 73 -0.48 11.76 -20.25
N LEU A 74 -1.74 12.11 -20.49
CA LEU A 74 -2.91 11.31 -20.08
C LEU A 74 -2.97 11.05 -18.55
N ASN A 75 -2.35 11.94 -17.77
CA ASN A 75 -2.13 11.80 -16.32
C ASN A 75 -1.24 10.60 -15.93
N ILE A 76 -0.48 10.04 -16.87
CA ILE A 76 0.56 9.04 -16.58
C ILE A 76 1.77 9.76 -16.01
N ASP A 77 2.32 9.32 -14.88
CA ASP A 77 3.46 10.00 -14.25
C ASP A 77 4.65 10.14 -15.20
N VAL A 78 5.12 9.02 -15.75
CA VAL A 78 6.10 8.99 -16.83
C VAL A 78 5.71 7.99 -17.92
N LEU A 79 5.60 8.47 -19.16
CA LEU A 79 5.44 7.65 -20.35
C LEU A 79 6.73 7.71 -21.18
N VAL A 80 7.29 6.56 -21.55
CA VAL A 80 8.49 6.46 -22.38
C VAL A 80 8.20 5.65 -23.64
N LEU A 81 8.41 6.26 -24.81
CA LEU A 81 8.38 5.54 -26.07
C LEU A 81 9.79 5.09 -26.44
N VAL A 82 9.92 3.82 -26.81
CA VAL A 82 11.16 3.18 -27.26
C VAL A 82 10.93 2.65 -28.68
N PRO A 83 11.12 3.47 -29.72
CA PRO A 83 10.78 3.09 -31.09
C PRO A 83 11.53 1.87 -31.61
N GLU A 84 12.81 1.72 -31.25
CA GLU A 84 13.64 0.58 -31.63
C GLU A 84 13.07 -0.76 -31.16
N LEU A 85 12.29 -0.74 -30.07
CA LEU A 85 11.61 -1.93 -29.52
C LEU A 85 10.11 -1.97 -29.86
N GLN A 86 9.55 -0.89 -30.42
CA GLN A 86 8.11 -0.67 -30.52
C GLN A 86 7.41 -0.88 -29.16
N VAL A 87 7.95 -0.26 -28.12
CA VAL A 87 7.39 -0.34 -26.76
C VAL A 87 6.99 1.04 -26.26
N ALA A 88 5.83 1.13 -25.64
CA ALA A 88 5.41 2.27 -24.82
C ALA A 88 5.37 1.85 -23.35
N LEU A 89 6.31 2.38 -22.58
CA LEU A 89 6.52 2.09 -21.18
C LEU A 89 5.79 3.13 -20.32
N ILE A 90 4.75 2.69 -19.62
CA ILE A 90 4.08 3.43 -18.55
C ILE A 90 4.85 3.15 -17.26
N ILE A 91 5.31 4.19 -16.58
CA ILE A 91 5.89 4.12 -15.25
C ILE A 91 4.96 4.89 -14.32
N GLU A 92 4.30 4.17 -13.42
CA GLU A 92 3.55 4.77 -12.32
C GLU A 92 4.49 4.94 -11.14
N ASP A 93 4.66 6.19 -10.70
CA ASP A 93 5.49 6.52 -9.56
C ASP A 93 4.66 6.56 -8.28
N LYS A 94 5.11 5.85 -7.25
CA LYS A 94 4.48 5.89 -5.94
C LYS A 94 5.50 6.14 -4.85
N THR A 95 5.15 7.06 -3.96
CA THR A 95 5.88 7.27 -2.71
C THR A 95 5.08 6.63 -1.58
N SER A 96 4.25 7.39 -0.87
CA SER A 96 3.46 6.89 0.27
C SER A 96 2.02 6.49 -0.09
N SER A 97 1.58 6.78 -1.32
CA SER A 97 0.23 6.49 -1.79
C SER A 97 0.11 5.11 -2.42
N GLN A 98 -1.13 4.64 -2.52
CA GLN A 98 -1.50 3.39 -3.20
C GLN A 98 -2.15 3.69 -4.55
N GLU A 99 -2.37 2.64 -5.34
CA GLU A 99 -3.25 2.74 -6.50
C GLU A 99 -4.70 3.00 -6.06
N HIS A 100 -5.32 4.01 -6.68
CA HIS A 100 -6.70 4.38 -6.41
C HIS A 100 -7.49 4.59 -7.71
N GLY A 101 -8.76 4.21 -7.73
CA GLY A 101 -9.66 4.54 -8.84
C GLY A 101 -9.34 3.86 -10.17
N ASN A 102 -8.80 2.63 -10.15
CA ASN A 102 -8.47 1.85 -11.35
C ASN A 102 -7.47 2.56 -12.29
N GLN A 103 -6.57 3.35 -11.70
CA GLN A 103 -5.69 4.30 -12.36
C GLN A 103 -4.83 3.65 -13.45
N ILE A 104 -4.22 2.50 -13.16
CA ILE A 104 -3.33 1.80 -14.09
C ILE A 104 -4.09 1.29 -15.34
N ASN A 105 -5.26 0.69 -15.14
CA ASN A 105 -6.10 0.21 -16.25
C ASN A 105 -6.62 1.37 -17.11
N ARG A 106 -6.93 2.51 -16.47
CA ARG A 106 -7.26 3.74 -17.16
C ARG A 106 -6.13 4.21 -18.07
N TYR A 107 -4.88 4.17 -17.61
CA TYR A 107 -3.73 4.50 -18.47
C TYR A 107 -3.59 3.56 -19.66
N LYS A 108 -3.64 2.25 -19.42
CA LYS A 108 -3.57 1.23 -20.48
C LYS A 108 -4.66 1.43 -21.53
N TYR A 109 -5.90 1.68 -21.10
CA TYR A 109 -7.04 1.94 -21.99
C TYR A 109 -6.85 3.22 -22.79
N LEU A 110 -6.56 4.35 -22.13
CA LEU A 110 -6.43 5.65 -22.81
C LEU A 110 -5.24 5.67 -23.78
N LEU A 111 -4.13 5.04 -23.41
CA LEU A 111 -2.98 4.91 -24.30
C LEU A 111 -3.29 3.98 -25.48
N SER A 112 -4.00 2.86 -25.26
CA SER A 112 -4.45 1.98 -26.34
C SER A 112 -5.33 2.72 -27.35
N LYS A 113 -6.27 3.55 -26.86
CA LYS A 113 -7.10 4.42 -27.70
C LYS A 113 -6.28 5.45 -28.46
N THR A 114 -5.34 6.09 -27.78
CA THR A 114 -4.43 7.08 -28.39
C THR A 114 -3.58 6.47 -29.51
N PHE A 115 -3.22 5.19 -29.39
CA PHE A 115 -2.43 4.45 -30.38
C PHE A 115 -3.28 3.75 -31.43
N GLU A 116 -4.61 3.85 -31.36
CA GLU A 116 -5.53 3.10 -32.21
C GLU A 116 -5.30 1.57 -32.14
N SER A 117 -4.81 1.08 -31.00
CA SER A 117 -4.58 -0.35 -30.74
C SER A 117 -5.78 -1.00 -30.05
N ASN A 118 -5.84 -2.33 -30.09
CA ASN A 118 -6.89 -3.11 -29.42
C ASN A 118 -6.44 -3.81 -28.12
N GLN A 119 -5.20 -3.58 -27.66
CA GLN A 119 -4.57 -4.30 -26.54
C GLN A 119 -5.43 -4.27 -25.26
N TYR A 120 -6.02 -3.12 -24.93
CA TYR A 120 -6.78 -2.93 -23.69
C TYR A 120 -8.17 -2.32 -23.89
N ASN A 121 -8.76 -2.45 -25.09
CA ASN A 121 -10.08 -1.91 -25.39
C ASN A 121 -11.23 -2.59 -24.61
N GLY A 122 -10.98 -3.77 -24.02
CA GLY A 122 -11.95 -4.52 -23.22
C GLY A 122 -12.04 -4.10 -21.74
N LEU A 123 -11.14 -3.22 -21.26
CA LEU A 123 -11.16 -2.78 -19.86
C LEU A 123 -12.33 -1.83 -19.60
N ASP A 124 -13.19 -2.14 -18.61
CA ASP A 124 -14.20 -1.18 -18.15
C ASP A 124 -13.60 -0.23 -17.11
N ILE A 125 -13.11 0.91 -17.61
CA ILE A 125 -12.51 1.95 -16.78
C ILE A 125 -13.53 2.93 -16.18
N TYR A 126 -14.83 2.74 -16.45
CA TYR A 126 -15.91 3.64 -16.02
C TYR A 126 -16.95 2.95 -15.13
N GLN A 127 -16.75 1.68 -14.76
CA GLN A 127 -17.73 0.86 -14.04
C GLN A 127 -18.26 1.49 -12.74
N TYR A 128 -17.48 2.38 -12.10
CA TYR A 128 -17.84 3.02 -10.84
C TYR A 128 -18.48 4.42 -11.00
N LEU A 129 -18.61 4.92 -12.23
CA LEU A 129 -19.21 6.22 -12.49
C LEU A 129 -20.72 6.08 -12.72
N LEU A 130 -21.48 7.03 -12.16
CA LEU A 130 -22.88 7.24 -12.52
C LEU A 130 -22.99 7.60 -14.01
N ASP A 131 -24.09 7.23 -14.67
CA ASP A 131 -24.27 7.37 -16.12
C ASP A 131 -24.04 8.80 -16.64
N ASP A 132 -24.54 9.80 -15.90
CA ASP A 132 -24.37 11.22 -16.22
C ASP A 132 -22.90 11.67 -16.15
N LYS A 133 -22.13 11.12 -15.20
CA LYS A 133 -20.69 11.36 -15.07
C LYS A 133 -19.88 10.56 -16.09
N LYS A 134 -20.34 9.37 -16.47
CA LYS A 134 -19.68 8.50 -17.44
C LYS A 134 -19.57 9.16 -18.81
N GLU A 135 -20.67 9.73 -19.32
CA GLU A 135 -20.65 10.44 -20.61
C GLU A 135 -19.72 11.67 -20.59
N GLN A 136 -19.75 12.45 -19.50
CA GLN A 136 -18.86 13.60 -19.33
C GLN A 136 -17.39 13.21 -19.29
N GLN A 137 -17.07 12.12 -18.57
CA GLN A 137 -15.71 11.62 -18.47
C GLN A 137 -15.20 11.08 -19.81
N GLN A 138 -16.03 10.35 -20.55
CA GLN A 138 -15.69 9.85 -21.89
C GLN A 138 -15.31 10.99 -22.85
N LYS A 139 -16.09 12.07 -22.90
CA LYS A 139 -15.76 13.25 -23.74
C LYS A 139 -14.44 13.91 -23.34
N ARG A 140 -14.16 14.02 -22.04
CA ARG A 140 -12.87 14.55 -21.54
C ARG A 140 -11.71 13.65 -21.96
N ASP A 141 -11.91 12.35 -21.89
CA ASP A 141 -10.91 11.34 -22.22
C ASP A 141 -10.61 11.30 -23.71
N GLU A 142 -11.63 11.41 -24.58
CA GLU A 142 -11.46 11.55 -26.03
C GLU A 142 -10.61 12.78 -26.38
N SER A 143 -10.92 13.93 -25.77
CA SER A 143 -10.14 15.15 -25.95
C SER A 143 -8.70 15.00 -25.46
N ALA A 144 -8.48 14.31 -24.33
CA ALA A 144 -7.15 14.02 -23.81
C ALA A 144 -6.35 13.09 -24.75
N CYS A 145 -6.98 12.03 -25.28
CA CYS A 145 -6.36 11.12 -26.25
C CYS A 145 -5.95 11.87 -27.52
N TRP A 146 -6.82 12.74 -28.04
CA TRP A 146 -6.50 13.58 -29.19
C TRP A 146 -5.32 14.54 -28.93
N GLY A 147 -5.28 15.17 -27.75
CA GLY A 147 -4.14 16.00 -27.35
C GLY A 147 -2.85 15.19 -27.22
N ALA A 148 -2.94 13.97 -26.70
CA ALA A 148 -1.80 13.09 -26.50
C ALA A 148 -1.20 12.60 -27.83
N VAL A 149 -2.01 12.13 -28.78
CA VAL A 149 -1.50 11.66 -30.07
C VAL A 149 -0.79 12.78 -30.83
N ASN A 150 -1.31 14.01 -30.78
CA ASN A 150 -0.67 15.17 -31.41
C ASN A 150 0.67 15.51 -30.74
N SER A 151 0.72 15.46 -29.40
CA SER A 151 1.96 15.70 -28.65
C SER A 151 3.02 14.66 -28.99
N ILE A 152 2.62 13.38 -29.08
CA ILE A 152 3.51 12.28 -29.44
C ILE A 152 4.03 12.44 -30.87
N ARG A 153 3.14 12.62 -31.85
CA ARG A 153 3.54 12.78 -33.27
C ARG A 153 4.46 13.98 -33.48
N TRP A 154 4.17 15.09 -32.81
CA TRP A 154 5.03 16.28 -32.87
C TRP A 154 6.44 16.00 -32.34
N VAL A 155 6.55 15.34 -31.18
CA VAL A 155 7.85 14.98 -30.58
C VAL A 155 8.63 13.97 -31.46
N LEU A 156 7.92 13.01 -32.06
CA LEU A 156 8.51 12.02 -32.95
C LEU A 156 8.90 12.60 -34.32
N ARG A 157 8.53 13.86 -34.61
CA ARG A 157 8.65 14.51 -35.93
C ARG A 157 7.96 13.71 -37.05
N ASP A 158 6.84 13.09 -36.71
CA ASP A 158 6.02 12.31 -37.63
C ASP A 158 4.98 13.23 -38.32
N GLU A 159 5.48 14.21 -39.07
CA GLU A 159 4.63 15.16 -39.82
C GLU A 159 3.72 14.51 -40.89
N PRO A 160 4.08 13.38 -41.56
CA PRO A 160 3.15 12.70 -42.46
C PRO A 160 2.21 11.70 -41.75
N GLY A 161 2.39 11.42 -40.45
CA GLY A 161 1.57 10.47 -39.70
C GLY A 161 1.80 9.01 -40.12
N GLU A 162 3.00 8.69 -40.62
CA GLU A 162 3.35 7.37 -41.15
C GLU A 162 3.71 6.39 -40.03
N LEU A 163 3.97 6.88 -38.82
CA LEU A 163 4.27 6.02 -37.69
C LEU A 163 3.00 5.30 -37.22
N ASP A 164 3.01 3.98 -37.44
CA ASP A 164 1.98 3.10 -36.94
C ASP A 164 2.15 2.82 -35.44
N LEU A 165 1.59 3.71 -34.62
CA LEU A 165 1.57 3.58 -33.15
C LEU A 165 0.82 2.33 -32.68
N SER A 166 -0.08 1.75 -33.48
CA SER A 166 -0.85 0.57 -33.10
C SER A 166 0.02 -0.67 -32.88
N LYS A 167 1.23 -0.67 -33.46
CA LYS A 167 2.25 -1.72 -33.29
C LYS A 167 2.98 -1.65 -31.95
N TYR A 168 2.89 -0.54 -31.21
CA TYR A 168 3.62 -0.40 -29.95
C TYR A 168 3.00 -1.26 -28.86
N THR A 169 3.78 -2.16 -28.28
CA THR A 169 3.36 -2.93 -27.11
C THR A 169 3.37 -2.04 -25.88
N ILE A 170 2.26 -2.01 -25.14
CA ILE A 170 2.17 -1.23 -23.91
C ILE A 170 2.74 -2.07 -22.77
N HIS A 171 3.80 -1.56 -22.14
CA HIS A 171 4.42 -2.14 -20.96
C HIS A 171 4.15 -1.22 -19.77
N THR A 172 3.90 -1.77 -18.59
CA THR A 172 3.54 -1.00 -17.40
C THR A 172 4.39 -1.42 -16.22
N VAL A 173 4.93 -0.43 -15.51
CA VAL A 173 5.77 -0.62 -14.33
C VAL A 173 5.22 0.15 -13.16
N TYR A 174 5.19 -0.50 -12.00
CA TYR A 174 4.92 0.14 -10.72
C TYR A 174 6.23 0.37 -9.98
N LEU A 175 6.67 1.62 -9.87
CA LEU A 175 7.88 1.98 -9.14
C LEU A 175 7.48 2.61 -7.81
N LYS A 176 7.90 2.00 -6.70
CA LYS A 176 7.63 2.54 -5.36
C LYS A 176 8.88 2.62 -4.52
N THR A 177 9.29 3.84 -4.16
CA THR A 177 10.50 4.09 -3.35
C THR A 177 10.28 4.02 -1.86
N ASP A 178 9.03 4.13 -1.43
CA ASP A 178 8.66 3.81 -0.06
C ASP A 178 8.38 2.31 0.06
N TRP A 179 7.94 1.90 1.22
CA TRP A 179 7.64 0.50 1.43
C TRP A 179 6.38 -0.01 0.73
N PHE A 180 6.41 -1.29 0.36
CA PHE A 180 5.25 -2.00 -0.19
C PHE A 180 4.35 -2.53 0.93
N ASN A 181 3.13 -1.99 0.97
CA ASN A 181 2.03 -2.50 1.77
C ASN A 181 1.27 -3.60 1.02
N ASP A 182 0.27 -4.17 1.68
CA ASP A 182 -0.46 -5.31 1.13
C ASP A 182 -1.30 -4.92 -0.09
N ASP A 183 -1.83 -3.70 -0.15
CA ASP A 183 -2.56 -3.20 -1.33
C ASP A 183 -1.63 -2.97 -2.53
N ASP A 184 -0.38 -2.55 -2.30
CA ASP A 184 0.63 -2.48 -3.35
C ASP A 184 0.96 -3.88 -3.83
N TRP A 185 1.16 -4.82 -2.89
CA TRP A 185 1.35 -6.23 -3.20
C TRP A 185 0.18 -6.79 -4.00
N HIS A 186 -1.07 -6.48 -3.65
CA HIS A 186 -2.25 -6.86 -4.44
C HIS A 186 -2.20 -6.27 -5.85
N THR A 187 -1.90 -4.98 -5.96
CA THR A 187 -1.76 -4.29 -7.25
C THR A 187 -0.70 -4.98 -8.14
N VAL A 188 0.36 -5.51 -7.52
CA VAL A 188 1.45 -6.20 -8.23
C VAL A 188 1.40 -7.73 -8.14
N ARG A 189 0.42 -8.39 -7.48
CA ARG A 189 0.33 -9.86 -7.28
C ARG A 189 -0.97 -10.50 -7.76
N GLU A 190 -2.00 -9.76 -8.20
CA GLU A 190 -3.12 -10.31 -9.01
C GLU A 190 -2.67 -11.01 -10.33
N LEU A 191 -1.36 -11.17 -10.51
CA LEU A 191 -0.59 -11.70 -11.62
C LEU A 191 -0.79 -13.17 -11.97
N GLU A 192 -1.42 -14.01 -11.16
CA GLU A 192 -1.62 -15.41 -11.56
C GLU A 192 -2.75 -15.59 -12.59
N LYS A 193 -3.62 -14.58 -12.78
CA LYS A 193 -4.77 -14.68 -13.71
C LYS A 193 -4.91 -13.53 -14.72
N ASP A 194 -4.57 -12.28 -14.39
CA ASP A 194 -4.55 -11.14 -15.34
C ASP A 194 -3.69 -9.96 -14.82
N PRO A 195 -2.43 -9.78 -15.30
CA PRO A 195 -1.49 -8.86 -14.68
C PRO A 195 -1.79 -7.37 -14.96
N LYS A 196 -2.13 -6.62 -13.90
CA LYS A 196 -2.36 -5.17 -13.95
C LYS A 196 -1.09 -4.36 -14.26
N VAL A 197 0.10 -4.88 -13.93
CA VAL A 197 1.40 -4.33 -14.33
C VAL A 197 2.31 -5.43 -14.87
N ASN A 198 3.27 -5.08 -15.73
CA ASN A 198 4.22 -6.02 -16.32
C ASN A 198 5.48 -6.20 -15.47
N ALA A 199 5.85 -5.18 -14.71
CA ALA A 199 6.96 -5.22 -13.75
C ALA A 199 6.66 -4.32 -12.55
N TYR A 200 7.44 -4.50 -11.48
CA TYR A 200 7.52 -3.54 -10.39
C TYR A 200 8.98 -3.35 -9.98
N VAL A 201 9.29 -2.22 -9.35
CA VAL A 201 10.60 -1.91 -8.77
C VAL A 201 10.38 -1.29 -7.40
N ASP A 202 10.97 -1.87 -6.36
CA ASP A 202 10.93 -1.32 -5.01
C ASP A 202 12.09 -0.37 -4.71
N GLY A 203 11.96 0.43 -3.65
CA GLY A 203 12.95 1.44 -3.30
C GLY A 203 14.32 0.85 -3.01
N THR A 204 14.36 -0.37 -2.48
CA THR A 204 15.60 -1.06 -2.14
C THR A 204 16.31 -1.55 -3.40
N GLU A 205 15.57 -2.14 -4.33
CA GLU A 205 16.06 -2.50 -5.66
C GLU A 205 16.51 -1.27 -6.45
N PHE A 206 15.75 -0.18 -6.40
CA PHE A 206 16.13 1.07 -7.05
C PHE A 206 17.43 1.63 -6.47
N LEU A 207 17.57 1.62 -5.15
CA LEU A 207 18.80 2.03 -4.48
C LEU A 207 20.01 1.18 -4.91
N SER A 208 19.87 -0.15 -4.99
CA SER A 208 20.96 -1.03 -5.48
C SER A 208 21.38 -0.69 -6.91
N MET A 209 20.42 -0.42 -7.81
CA MET A 209 20.74 0.03 -9.16
C MET A 209 21.52 1.35 -9.16
N LEU A 210 21.13 2.31 -8.33
CA LEU A 210 21.84 3.60 -8.21
C LEU A 210 23.26 3.41 -7.66
N LEU A 211 23.42 2.61 -6.60
CA LEU A 211 24.71 2.32 -5.96
C LEU A 211 25.67 1.60 -6.90
N SER A 212 25.16 0.75 -7.78
CA SER A 212 26.01 0.05 -8.77
C SER A 212 26.69 0.97 -9.78
N CYS A 213 26.25 2.24 -9.85
CA CYS A 213 26.84 3.27 -10.69
C CYS A 213 27.50 4.40 -9.86
N ARG A 214 27.77 4.18 -8.57
CA ARG A 214 28.35 5.20 -7.67
C ARG A 214 29.70 5.74 -8.15
N ASP A 215 30.50 4.90 -8.84
CA ASP A 215 31.82 5.28 -9.36
C ASP A 215 31.72 6.39 -10.42
N TRP A 216 30.52 6.60 -10.98
CA TRP A 216 30.22 7.75 -11.84
C TRP A 216 30.34 9.09 -11.10
N ASN A 217 30.21 9.10 -9.76
CA ASN A 217 30.36 10.26 -8.88
C ASN A 217 29.56 11.50 -9.34
N ASN A 218 28.36 11.28 -9.88
CA ASN A 218 27.50 12.35 -10.35
C ASN A 218 26.79 13.02 -9.16
N PRO A 219 26.87 14.35 -8.96
CA PRO A 219 26.29 15.01 -7.79
C PRO A 219 24.77 14.85 -7.66
N ILE A 220 24.03 14.82 -8.78
CA ILE A 220 22.57 14.63 -8.77
C ILE A 220 22.23 13.20 -8.36
N LEU A 221 22.94 12.22 -8.91
CA LEU A 221 22.80 10.80 -8.54
C LEU A 221 23.09 10.60 -7.05
N MET A 222 24.23 11.10 -6.58
CA MET A 222 24.66 10.94 -5.18
C MET A 222 23.68 11.61 -4.21
N SER A 223 23.19 12.81 -4.54
CA SER A 223 22.17 13.47 -3.71
C SER A 223 20.87 12.65 -3.62
N PHE A 224 20.47 11.96 -4.70
CA PHE A 224 19.29 11.10 -4.66
C PHE A 224 19.56 9.79 -3.93
N VAL A 225 20.77 9.22 -4.06
CA VAL A 225 21.21 8.06 -3.28
C VAL A 225 21.16 8.38 -1.78
N ASP A 226 21.67 9.52 -1.35
CA ASP A 226 21.63 9.95 0.06
C ASP A 226 20.19 10.12 0.54
N TYR A 227 19.34 10.75 -0.27
CA TYR A 227 17.91 10.93 0.02
C TYR A 227 17.20 9.58 0.19
N LEU A 228 17.35 8.67 -0.78
CA LEU A 228 16.67 7.37 -0.78
C LEU A 228 17.20 6.47 0.34
N SER A 229 18.51 6.48 0.57
CA SER A 229 19.14 5.73 1.68
C SER A 229 18.62 6.21 3.04
N SER A 230 18.55 7.54 3.24
CA SER A 230 18.00 8.14 4.46
C SER A 230 16.52 7.78 4.65
N LYS A 231 15.74 7.79 3.57
CA LYS A 231 14.33 7.40 3.60
C LYS A 231 14.17 5.92 3.98
N ILE A 232 14.91 5.01 3.33
CA ILE A 232 14.87 3.57 3.62
C ILE A 232 15.28 3.30 5.07
N ARG A 233 16.37 3.93 5.54
CA ARG A 233 16.82 3.87 6.94
C ARG A 233 15.71 4.28 7.91
N ALA A 234 15.12 5.46 7.71
CA ALA A 234 14.03 5.94 8.56
C ALA A 234 12.84 4.97 8.55
N THR A 235 12.51 4.38 7.41
CA THR A 235 11.46 3.36 7.32
C THR A 235 11.80 2.10 8.10
N ILE A 236 13.06 1.63 8.06
CA ILE A 236 13.54 0.48 8.84
C ILE A 236 13.49 0.78 10.34
N GLU A 237 14.05 1.90 10.78
CA GLU A 237 14.03 2.36 12.17
C GLU A 237 12.58 2.43 12.69
N HIS A 238 11.70 3.10 11.93
CA HIS A 238 10.29 3.21 12.26
C HIS A 238 9.51 1.90 12.18
N SER A 239 10.07 0.84 11.60
CA SER A 239 9.43 -0.48 11.56
C SER A 239 9.64 -1.27 12.86
N CYS A 240 10.65 -0.88 13.66
CA CYS A 240 10.97 -1.45 14.97
C CYS A 240 9.93 -0.98 16.00
N PHE A 241 8.76 -1.61 16.01
CA PHE A 241 7.58 -1.12 16.73
C PHE A 241 7.70 -1.08 18.26
N TRP A 242 8.66 -1.81 18.84
CA TRP A 242 8.99 -1.78 20.27
C TRP A 242 10.01 -0.70 20.64
N GLU A 243 10.69 -0.11 19.67
CA GLU A 243 11.61 1.00 19.93
C GLU A 243 10.84 2.24 20.39
N HIS A 244 11.46 2.97 21.31
CA HIS A 244 10.83 4.10 21.97
C HIS A 244 11.75 5.32 22.09
N TYR A 245 11.14 6.49 22.04
CA TYR A 245 11.80 7.79 22.19
C TYR A 245 11.10 8.63 23.26
N LYS A 246 11.75 9.70 23.71
CA LYS A 246 11.14 10.69 24.60
C LYS A 246 10.60 11.84 23.77
N ASP A 247 9.32 12.17 23.94
CA ASP A 247 8.75 13.36 23.30
C ASP A 247 9.22 14.66 23.97
N ILE A 248 8.74 15.80 23.46
CA ILE A 248 9.12 17.16 23.93
C ILE A 248 8.85 17.35 25.44
N ASP A 249 7.85 16.63 25.97
CA ASP A 249 7.45 16.67 27.38
C ASP A 249 8.15 15.59 28.23
N GLY A 250 9.04 14.80 27.62
CA GLY A 250 9.80 13.73 28.26
C GLY A 250 9.02 12.41 28.44
N HIS A 251 7.85 12.27 27.82
CA HIS A 251 7.07 11.05 27.87
C HIS A 251 7.62 9.99 26.90
N ILE A 252 7.64 8.73 27.34
CA ILE A 252 8.03 7.60 26.50
C ILE A 252 6.95 7.37 25.43
N ARG A 253 7.36 7.36 24.16
CA ARG A 253 6.53 7.01 23.00
C ARG A 253 7.17 5.92 22.18
N PHE A 254 6.35 5.02 21.66
CA PHE A 254 6.79 3.94 20.78
C PHE A 254 6.53 4.29 19.32
N TYR A 255 7.38 3.82 18.39
CA TYR A 255 7.15 4.05 16.95
C TYR A 255 5.80 3.54 16.46
N ILE A 256 5.27 2.48 17.07
CA ILE A 256 3.93 1.94 16.77
C ILE A 256 2.79 2.96 16.96
N GLN A 257 3.01 4.04 17.71
CA GLN A 257 2.03 5.10 17.89
C GLN A 257 2.02 6.10 16.75
N ASP A 258 3.11 6.20 15.99
CA ASP A 258 3.37 7.33 15.10
C ASP A 258 3.60 6.92 13.64
N THR A 259 3.79 5.62 13.37
CA THR A 259 4.00 5.14 12.00
C THR A 259 3.11 3.94 11.67
N ALA A 260 2.51 3.97 10.48
CA ALA A 260 1.71 2.85 9.97
C ALA A 260 2.57 1.61 9.74
N ILE A 261 3.86 1.79 9.42
CA ILE A 261 4.76 0.65 9.25
C ILE A 261 4.97 -0.13 10.56
N ALA A 262 5.27 0.53 11.69
CA ALA A 262 5.42 -0.17 12.96
C ALA A 262 4.15 -0.95 13.32
N GLN A 263 2.98 -0.34 13.11
CA GLN A 263 1.69 -0.99 13.36
C GLN A 263 1.49 -2.22 12.48
N ARG A 264 1.77 -2.10 11.18
CA ARG A 264 1.73 -3.23 10.26
C ARG A 264 2.72 -4.31 10.66
N ARG A 265 3.96 -3.97 11.01
CA ARG A 265 4.97 -4.94 11.43
C ARG A 265 4.58 -5.68 12.69
N PHE A 266 4.00 -4.98 13.65
CA PHE A 266 3.45 -5.62 14.84
C PHE A 266 2.36 -6.63 14.46
N LEU A 267 1.37 -6.23 13.65
CA LEU A 267 0.31 -7.13 13.20
C LEU A 267 0.86 -8.33 12.40
N GLN A 268 1.83 -8.10 11.52
CA GLN A 268 2.51 -9.16 10.78
C GLN A 268 3.19 -10.13 11.74
N THR A 269 3.99 -9.64 12.67
CA THR A 269 4.72 -10.48 13.63
C THR A 269 3.77 -11.30 14.49
N VAL A 270 2.68 -10.67 14.94
CA VAL A 270 1.72 -11.27 15.85
C VAL A 270 0.82 -12.29 15.16
N PHE A 271 0.34 -12.00 13.95
CA PHE A 271 -0.70 -12.82 13.32
C PHE A 271 -0.26 -13.55 12.06
N ASN A 272 0.67 -13.01 11.29
CA ASN A 272 1.23 -13.67 10.13
C ASN A 272 2.52 -14.42 10.54
N GLN A 273 2.83 -15.57 9.95
CA GLN A 273 4.12 -16.23 10.22
C GLN A 273 5.28 -15.32 9.79
N PRO A 274 6.49 -15.46 10.39
CA PRO A 274 7.63 -14.64 9.98
C PRO A 274 7.91 -14.87 8.49
N ASN A 275 7.67 -13.82 7.69
CA ASN A 275 8.12 -13.78 6.30
C ASN A 275 9.64 -13.92 6.31
N HIS A 276 10.16 -14.70 5.36
CA HIS A 276 11.59 -14.97 5.25
C HIS A 276 12.40 -13.67 5.17
N GLU A 277 13.59 -13.68 5.79
CA GLU A 277 14.64 -12.72 5.50
C GLU A 277 14.96 -12.81 4.01
N ALA A 278 14.78 -11.70 3.28
CA ALA A 278 15.19 -11.64 1.89
C ALA A 278 16.74 -11.62 1.83
N PRO A 279 17.39 -12.45 0.99
CA PRO A 279 18.85 -12.49 0.83
C PRO A 279 19.51 -11.17 0.41
N PHE A 280 18.72 -10.17 0.04
CA PHE A 280 19.14 -8.87 -0.50
C PHE A 280 19.79 -7.94 0.56
N MET A 281 19.60 -8.22 1.85
CA MET A 281 20.06 -7.35 2.95
C MET A 281 21.59 -7.28 3.09
N ALA A 282 22.30 -8.37 2.77
CA ALA A 282 23.76 -8.44 2.92
C ALA A 282 24.54 -7.41 2.07
N GLU A 283 23.96 -6.93 0.95
CA GLU A 283 24.56 -5.88 0.12
C GLU A 283 24.25 -4.46 0.65
N LEU A 284 23.11 -4.27 1.34
CA LEU A 284 22.70 -2.99 1.92
C LEU A 284 23.37 -2.69 3.26
N GLU A 285 23.61 -3.70 4.09
CA GLU A 285 24.34 -3.59 5.36
C GLU A 285 25.70 -2.90 5.20
N GLN A 286 26.37 -3.11 4.06
CA GLN A 286 27.66 -2.49 3.75
C GLN A 286 27.59 -0.98 3.45
N HIS A 287 26.39 -0.46 3.16
CA HIS A 287 26.19 0.91 2.65
C HIS A 287 25.29 1.76 3.56
N VAL A 288 24.42 1.10 4.32
CA VAL A 288 23.58 1.72 5.33
C VAL A 288 24.09 1.21 6.68
N GLU A 289 25.13 1.86 7.23
CA GLU A 289 25.69 1.53 8.55
C GLU A 289 24.55 1.43 9.59
N ASP A 290 24.59 0.46 10.50
CA ASP A 290 23.65 0.26 11.63
C ASP A 290 22.21 -0.17 11.28
N ILE A 291 21.99 -0.97 10.22
CA ILE A 291 20.72 -1.71 10.09
C ILE A 291 20.76 -2.94 11.01
N GLU A 292 19.84 -3.03 11.97
CA GLU A 292 19.59 -4.27 12.70
C GLU A 292 18.75 -5.20 11.79
N ASP A 293 19.42 -6.18 11.15
CA ASP A 293 18.91 -6.95 10.00
C ASP A 293 17.68 -7.83 10.28
N SER A 294 17.34 -8.08 11.54
CA SER A 294 16.29 -9.02 11.92
C SER A 294 14.87 -8.58 11.55
N TYR A 295 14.67 -7.37 11.01
CA TYR A 295 13.31 -6.78 10.87
C TYR A 295 13.01 -6.03 9.56
N VAL A 296 13.84 -6.16 8.53
CA VAL A 296 13.62 -5.48 7.24
C VAL A 296 12.60 -6.20 6.36
N TYR A 297 11.95 -5.46 5.45
CA TYR A 297 10.76 -5.80 4.66
C TYR A 297 10.82 -7.15 3.96
N GLY A 298 10.44 -8.22 4.67
CA GLY A 298 10.04 -9.45 4.00
C GLY A 298 8.88 -9.16 3.06
N ARG A 299 9.07 -9.52 1.77
CA ARG A 299 7.95 -9.82 0.87
C ARG A 299 6.97 -10.67 1.66
N ILE A 300 5.68 -10.41 1.57
CA ILE A 300 4.70 -11.44 1.98
C ILE A 300 4.92 -12.55 0.97
N ASP A 301 5.79 -13.50 1.31
CA ASP A 301 5.93 -14.73 0.55
C ASP A 301 4.60 -15.46 0.58
N ASP A 302 4.42 -16.30 -0.44
CA ASP A 302 3.22 -16.96 -0.94
C ASP A 302 2.51 -17.87 0.07
N ALA A 303 2.35 -17.46 1.33
CA ALA A 303 1.54 -18.18 2.28
C ALA A 303 0.08 -17.98 1.86
N PRO A 304 -0.60 -19.02 1.35
CA PRO A 304 -1.99 -18.92 0.88
C PRO A 304 -2.99 -18.63 2.01
N ASN A 305 -2.50 -18.43 3.25
CA ASN A 305 -3.27 -18.29 4.48
C ASN A 305 -2.87 -17.04 5.31
N THR A 306 -2.17 -16.05 4.75
CA THR A 306 -1.88 -14.81 5.50
C THR A 306 -3.01 -13.80 5.34
N ASN A 307 -3.55 -13.34 6.47
CA ASN A 307 -4.53 -12.27 6.47
C ASN A 307 -3.93 -10.99 5.87
N THR A 308 -4.68 -10.33 4.99
CA THR A 308 -4.31 -9.02 4.45
C THR A 308 -4.34 -7.97 5.56
N ILE A 309 -3.24 -7.25 5.72
CA ILE A 309 -3.09 -6.11 6.63
C ILE A 309 -3.21 -4.82 5.85
N GLN A 310 -4.31 -4.11 6.11
CA GLN A 310 -4.57 -2.80 5.52
C GLN A 310 -4.05 -1.69 6.42
N HIS A 311 -3.75 -0.55 5.81
CA HIS A 311 -3.37 0.65 6.54
C HIS A 311 -4.27 1.83 6.18
N GLY A 312 -4.30 2.84 7.04
CA GLY A 312 -4.90 4.12 6.70
C GLY A 312 -4.51 5.22 7.67
N SER A 313 -5.15 6.37 7.50
CA SER A 313 -5.04 7.49 8.42
C SER A 313 -6.44 8.00 8.73
N SER A 314 -6.76 8.09 10.03
CA SER A 314 -8.00 8.71 10.49
C SER A 314 -7.63 9.94 11.32
N PHE A 315 -8.16 11.10 10.94
CA PHE A 315 -7.84 12.39 11.57
C PHE A 315 -6.31 12.65 11.67
N GLY A 316 -5.54 12.18 10.69
CA GLY A 316 -4.07 12.33 10.65
C GLY A 316 -3.30 11.31 11.49
N SER A 317 -3.96 10.39 12.20
CA SER A 317 -3.31 9.34 12.97
C SER A 317 -3.18 8.05 12.14
N PRO A 318 -1.98 7.44 12.05
CA PRO A 318 -1.80 6.19 11.33
C PRO A 318 -2.55 5.06 12.05
N TRP A 319 -3.15 4.17 11.27
CA TRP A 319 -3.68 2.90 11.74
C TRP A 319 -3.32 1.78 10.76
N SER A 320 -3.15 0.56 11.27
CA SER A 320 -3.12 -0.68 10.48
C SER A 320 -4.07 -1.69 11.10
N LEU A 321 -4.77 -2.46 10.26
CA LEU A 321 -5.72 -3.49 10.68
C LEU A 321 -5.51 -4.80 9.94
N MET A 322 -5.97 -5.89 10.55
CA MET A 322 -6.00 -7.22 10.00
C MET A 322 -7.41 -7.80 10.11
N HIS A 323 -7.95 -8.32 9.01
CA HIS A 323 -9.29 -8.93 8.98
C HIS A 323 -9.32 -10.33 9.58
N PHE A 324 -10.50 -10.72 10.07
CA PHE A 324 -10.81 -12.10 10.45
C PHE A 324 -11.10 -13.00 9.24
N TRP A 325 -11.61 -12.42 8.15
CA TRP A 325 -12.06 -13.13 6.96
C TRP A 325 -11.26 -12.63 5.76
N ASP A 326 -10.90 -13.54 4.87
CA ASP A 326 -10.32 -13.18 3.58
C ASP A 326 -11.29 -12.30 2.80
N ARG A 327 -10.77 -11.19 2.27
CA ARG A 327 -11.54 -10.33 1.39
C ARG A 327 -11.65 -11.01 0.03
N SER A 328 -12.81 -10.91 -0.61
CA SER A 328 -12.80 -10.98 -2.08
C SER A 328 -11.90 -9.85 -2.56
N LEU A 329 -10.83 -10.18 -3.29
CA LEU A 329 -9.89 -9.21 -3.87
C LEU A 329 -10.56 -8.30 -4.90
N ASP A 330 -11.77 -8.66 -5.32
CA ASP A 330 -12.58 -7.87 -6.22
C ASP A 330 -13.12 -6.60 -5.52
N ARG A 331 -12.41 -5.48 -5.70
CA ARG A 331 -12.85 -4.14 -5.28
C ARG A 331 -14.22 -3.72 -5.86
N THR A 332 -14.79 -4.45 -6.83
CA THR A 332 -16.19 -4.22 -7.28
C THR A 332 -17.21 -4.69 -6.23
N VAL A 333 -16.85 -5.66 -5.39
CA VAL A 333 -17.65 -6.13 -4.26
C VAL A 333 -17.45 -5.24 -3.03
N ASP A 334 -16.34 -4.50 -2.96
CA ASP A 334 -16.08 -3.47 -1.93
C ASP A 334 -16.95 -2.23 -2.04
N ALA A 335 -17.84 -2.19 -3.03
CA ALA A 335 -19.04 -1.41 -2.93
C ALA A 335 -19.76 -1.69 -1.61
N ASP A 336 -19.56 -2.81 -0.91
CA ASP A 336 -20.08 -3.10 0.43
C ASP A 336 -19.47 -2.24 1.55
N TYR A 337 -18.22 -1.77 1.45
CA TYR A 337 -17.61 -0.89 2.46
C TYR A 337 -18.35 0.47 2.56
N TRP A 338 -18.78 0.98 1.40
CA TRP A 338 -19.64 2.16 1.28
C TRP A 338 -21.11 1.82 1.02
N GLY A 339 -21.42 0.55 0.75
CA GLY A 339 -22.73 0.00 0.39
C GLY A 339 -23.60 -0.22 1.61
N PHE A 340 -22.96 -0.27 2.79
CA PHE A 340 -23.57 0.11 4.05
C PHE A 340 -24.22 1.51 4.03
N GLN A 341 -24.07 2.35 3.01
CA GLN A 341 -24.81 3.62 2.89
C GLN A 341 -26.08 3.53 2.04
N ASN A 342 -26.32 2.46 1.26
CA ASN A 342 -27.32 2.49 0.18
C ASN A 342 -28.28 1.29 0.06
N THR A 343 -28.31 0.34 0.99
CA THR A 343 -29.30 -0.76 0.98
C THR A 343 -30.18 -0.76 2.24
N ASN A 344 -31.50 -0.85 2.06
CA ASN A 344 -32.49 -0.99 3.14
C ASN A 344 -32.15 -2.16 4.09
N GLU A 345 -32.51 -2.02 5.38
CA GLU A 345 -32.31 -3.00 6.46
C GLU A 345 -32.73 -4.44 6.10
N ASP A 346 -33.66 -4.60 5.17
CA ASP A 346 -34.22 -5.90 4.79
C ASP A 346 -33.31 -6.74 3.89
N ASN A 347 -32.29 -6.15 3.25
CA ASN A 347 -31.42 -6.83 2.27
C ASN A 347 -30.00 -7.14 2.76
N LEU A 348 -29.67 -6.84 4.02
CA LEU A 348 -28.34 -7.09 4.58
C LEU A 348 -28.28 -8.48 5.25
N THR A 349 -27.82 -9.49 4.50
CA THR A 349 -27.38 -10.81 5.03
C THR A 349 -25.96 -10.76 5.61
N VAL A 350 -25.45 -9.58 5.95
CA VAL A 350 -24.01 -9.31 6.03
C VAL A 350 -23.48 -9.57 7.44
N LYS A 351 -22.50 -10.49 7.54
CA LYS A 351 -21.69 -10.73 8.75
C LYS A 351 -21.06 -9.41 9.23
N PRO A 352 -20.94 -9.12 10.54
CA PRO A 352 -20.26 -7.92 11.01
C PRO A 352 -18.82 -7.90 10.52
N TYR A 353 -18.37 -6.73 10.10
CA TYR A 353 -16.99 -6.55 9.66
C TYR A 353 -16.08 -6.49 10.89
N MET A 354 -15.30 -7.54 11.14
CA MET A 354 -14.46 -7.70 12.33
C MET A 354 -12.98 -7.72 11.97
N PHE A 355 -12.17 -7.04 12.78
CA PHE A 355 -10.75 -6.84 12.52
C PHE A 355 -9.97 -6.52 13.79
N TRP A 356 -8.71 -6.92 13.82
CA TRP A 356 -7.71 -6.41 14.76
C TRP A 356 -7.15 -5.10 14.24
N ARG A 357 -6.97 -4.09 15.11
CA ARG A 357 -6.36 -2.81 14.72
C ARG A 357 -5.42 -2.32 15.80
N VAL A 358 -4.31 -1.72 15.38
CA VAL A 358 -3.48 -0.93 16.30
C VAL A 358 -3.99 0.51 16.32
N ASP A 359 -4.29 1.01 17.51
CA ASP A 359 -4.73 2.37 17.74
C ASP A 359 -3.83 3.10 18.73
N LYS A 360 -3.94 4.43 18.74
CA LYS A 360 -3.38 5.31 19.76
C LYS A 360 -4.52 5.89 20.59
N ILE A 361 -4.52 5.61 21.89
CA ILE A 361 -5.40 6.27 22.87
C ILE A 361 -4.56 7.14 23.81
N LYS A 362 -5.21 7.90 24.70
CA LYS A 362 -4.53 8.80 25.65
C LYS A 362 -3.52 8.05 26.53
N GLU A 363 -3.84 6.81 26.87
CA GLU A 363 -3.08 5.93 27.75
C GLU A 363 -1.91 5.23 27.04
N GLY A 364 -1.80 5.34 25.71
CA GLY A 364 -0.73 4.72 24.92
C GLY A 364 -1.23 3.91 23.72
N PRO A 365 -0.35 3.10 23.10
CA PRO A 365 -0.72 2.23 22.00
C PRO A 365 -1.57 1.06 22.50
N VAL A 366 -2.55 0.66 21.70
CA VAL A 366 -3.42 -0.48 21.98
C VAL A 366 -3.62 -1.35 20.75
N LEU A 367 -3.71 -2.66 20.96
CA LEU A 367 -4.26 -3.61 19.99
C LEU A 367 -5.72 -3.82 20.33
N SER A 368 -6.61 -3.51 19.40
CA SER A 368 -8.06 -3.57 19.61
C SER A 368 -8.70 -4.59 18.68
N LEU A 369 -9.53 -5.47 19.23
CA LEU A 369 -10.51 -6.22 18.45
C LEU A 369 -11.71 -5.31 18.21
N ARG A 370 -11.96 -4.97 16.96
CA ARG A 370 -13.01 -4.02 16.55
C ARG A 370 -13.98 -4.64 15.57
N TYR A 371 -15.13 -3.99 15.47
CA TYR A 371 -16.08 -4.26 14.40
C TYR A 371 -16.88 -3.02 14.00
N TYR A 372 -17.26 -2.97 12.72
CA TYR A 372 -18.25 -2.01 12.22
C TYR A 372 -19.64 -2.64 12.20
N THR A 373 -20.65 -1.80 12.48
CA THR A 373 -22.06 -2.10 12.23
C THR A 373 -22.68 -0.94 11.45
N TRP A 374 -23.72 -1.24 10.67
CA TRP A 374 -24.48 -0.23 9.94
C TRP A 374 -24.83 1.00 10.80
N TRP A 375 -24.73 2.18 10.20
CA TRP A 375 -25.12 3.44 10.82
C TRP A 375 -26.57 3.76 10.45
N GLU A 376 -27.49 3.60 11.41
CA GLU A 376 -28.78 4.27 11.33
C GLU A 376 -28.56 5.76 11.52
N LYS A 377 -28.87 6.56 10.50
CA LYS A 377 -29.06 8.00 10.64
C LYS A 377 -30.31 8.22 11.50
N GLY A 378 -30.16 8.17 12.81
CA GLY A 378 -31.24 8.45 13.74
C GLY A 378 -31.77 9.87 13.50
N ILE A 379 -32.90 9.98 12.82
CA ILE A 379 -33.77 11.15 12.89
C ILE A 379 -35.05 10.68 13.57
N ASP A 380 -35.11 10.83 14.87
CA ASP A 380 -36.35 11.12 15.58
C ASP A 380 -36.43 12.63 15.84
N TYR A 381 -37.58 13.21 15.56
CA TYR A 381 -37.89 14.66 15.65
C TYR A 381 -37.70 15.27 17.07
N ASN A 382 -37.23 14.50 18.05
CA ASN A 382 -37.24 14.85 19.47
C ASN A 382 -35.87 14.80 20.18
N GLY A 383 -34.76 14.48 19.49
CA GLY A 383 -33.41 14.69 20.05
C GLY A 383 -33.03 13.82 21.25
N GLU A 384 -33.61 12.62 21.41
CA GLU A 384 -33.17 11.64 22.40
C GLU A 384 -32.21 10.60 21.79
N SER A 385 -31.21 10.22 22.59
CA SER A 385 -30.07 9.39 22.20
C SER A 385 -30.46 7.92 21.99
N ASN A 386 -30.81 7.52 20.78
CA ASN A 386 -31.02 6.11 20.47
C ASN A 386 -29.72 5.42 20.01
N THR A 387 -29.13 4.60 20.88
CA THR A 387 -28.17 3.56 20.47
C THR A 387 -28.87 2.56 19.55
N CYS A 388 -28.38 2.40 18.32
CA CYS A 388 -28.91 1.44 17.34
C CYS A 388 -29.12 0.06 17.97
N SER A 389 -30.35 -0.46 17.86
CA SER A 389 -30.77 -1.68 18.53
C SER A 389 -30.01 -2.91 18.00
N TYR A 390 -29.68 -2.94 16.71
CA TYR A 390 -28.87 -3.99 16.09
C TYR A 390 -27.43 -4.00 16.60
N LYS A 391 -26.79 -2.83 16.61
CA LYS A 391 -25.41 -2.65 17.11
C LYS A 391 -25.26 -3.15 18.54
N THR A 392 -26.24 -2.84 19.39
CA THR A 392 -26.29 -3.30 20.78
C THR A 392 -26.50 -4.81 20.86
N ARG A 393 -27.36 -5.39 20.01
CA ARG A 393 -27.57 -6.85 19.94
C ARG A 393 -26.30 -7.60 19.53
N VAL A 394 -25.60 -7.15 18.48
CA VAL A 394 -24.33 -7.77 18.05
C VAL A 394 -23.28 -7.68 19.14
N TYR A 395 -23.14 -6.50 19.76
CA TYR A 395 -22.20 -6.31 20.87
C TYR A 395 -22.49 -7.28 22.02
N ASN A 396 -23.73 -7.30 22.50
CA ASN A 396 -24.14 -8.13 23.62
C ASN A 396 -24.00 -9.61 23.28
N TYR A 397 -24.36 -10.03 22.07
CA TYR A 397 -24.19 -11.42 21.65
C TYR A 397 -22.71 -11.84 21.71
N ILE A 398 -21.81 -11.07 21.09
CA ILE A 398 -20.37 -11.40 21.12
C ILE A 398 -19.86 -11.37 22.56
N LYS A 399 -20.19 -10.33 23.32
CA LYS A 399 -19.70 -10.16 24.70
C LYS A 399 -20.22 -11.25 25.64
N GLU A 400 -21.51 -11.52 25.63
CA GLU A 400 -22.17 -12.39 26.60
C GLU A 400 -22.11 -13.87 26.20
N ARG A 401 -21.93 -14.19 24.91
CA ARG A 401 -21.89 -15.58 24.42
C ARG A 401 -20.52 -16.06 24.00
N ILE A 402 -19.73 -15.21 23.35
CA ILE A 402 -18.43 -15.62 22.78
C ILE A 402 -17.32 -15.30 23.76
N LEU A 403 -17.22 -14.05 24.24
CA LEU A 403 -16.16 -13.65 25.19
C LEU A 403 -16.31 -14.30 26.58
N SER A 404 -17.49 -14.81 26.91
CA SER A 404 -17.76 -15.54 28.16
C SER A 404 -17.36 -17.02 28.11
N LEU A 405 -17.00 -17.55 26.93
CA LEU A 405 -16.56 -18.95 26.81
C LEU A 405 -15.29 -19.18 27.63
N GLU A 406 -15.24 -20.31 28.35
CA GLU A 406 -14.14 -20.66 29.24
C GLU A 406 -12.79 -20.69 28.50
N LYS A 407 -12.76 -21.22 27.27
CA LYS A 407 -11.54 -21.25 26.44
C LYS A 407 -11.00 -19.84 26.17
N ILE A 408 -11.85 -18.91 25.74
CA ILE A 408 -11.48 -17.52 25.43
C ILE A 408 -11.06 -16.78 26.70
N SER A 409 -11.85 -16.89 27.77
CA SER A 409 -11.54 -16.21 29.03
C SER A 409 -10.23 -16.73 29.65
N ALA A 410 -9.94 -18.03 29.54
CA ALA A 410 -8.67 -18.61 29.96
C ALA A 410 -7.47 -18.05 29.17
N LYS A 411 -7.59 -17.84 27.85
CA LYS A 411 -6.54 -17.18 27.05
C LYS A 411 -6.33 -15.72 27.47
N LEU A 412 -7.41 -14.97 27.68
CA LEU A 412 -7.32 -13.58 28.15
C LEU A 412 -6.65 -13.49 29.53
N GLU A 413 -6.97 -14.40 30.44
CA GLU A 413 -6.30 -14.50 31.73
C GLU A 413 -4.82 -14.87 31.60
N ALA A 414 -4.47 -15.80 30.71
CA ALA A 414 -3.09 -16.19 30.46
C ALA A 414 -2.27 -15.01 29.93
N ILE A 415 -2.79 -14.25 28.97
CA ILE A 415 -2.16 -13.03 28.45
C ILE A 415 -1.98 -12.01 29.57
N ASN A 416 -3.02 -11.78 30.37
CA ASN A 416 -2.94 -10.88 31.52
C ASN A 416 -1.84 -11.30 32.51
N LYS A 417 -1.78 -12.58 32.87
CA LYS A 417 -0.76 -13.13 33.79
C LYS A 417 0.65 -12.98 33.25
N LEU A 418 0.85 -13.07 31.93
CA LEU A 418 2.16 -13.01 31.28
C LEU A 418 2.90 -11.67 31.49
N TYR A 419 2.19 -10.53 31.51
CA TYR A 419 2.79 -9.21 31.80
C TYR A 419 2.22 -8.52 33.05
N CYS A 420 1.62 -9.28 33.98
CA CYS A 420 1.36 -8.79 35.33
C CYS A 420 2.67 -8.69 36.11
N CYS A 421 2.92 -7.56 36.78
CA CYS A 421 4.04 -7.42 37.71
C CYS A 421 3.57 -7.00 39.12
N THR A 422 4.41 -7.19 40.13
CA THR A 422 4.08 -6.89 41.54
C THR A 422 3.81 -5.40 41.80
N ALA A 423 4.34 -4.51 40.97
CA ALA A 423 4.22 -3.05 41.09
C ALA A 423 2.98 -2.46 40.38
N ASP A 424 2.48 -3.10 39.32
CA ASP A 424 1.31 -2.66 38.57
C ASP A 424 0.38 -3.84 38.22
N LYS A 425 -0.69 -3.94 39.00
CA LYS A 425 -1.74 -4.97 38.89
C LYS A 425 -2.80 -4.65 37.83
N GLY A 426 -2.66 -3.58 37.06
CA GLY A 426 -3.63 -3.22 36.02
C GLY A 426 -3.67 -4.27 34.91
N ASN A 427 -4.87 -4.76 34.60
CA ASN A 427 -5.10 -5.70 33.49
C ASN A 427 -4.55 -5.13 32.17
N ILE A 428 -3.89 -6.00 31.39
CA ILE A 428 -3.37 -5.69 30.05
C ILE A 428 -4.53 -5.64 29.07
N CYS A 429 -5.42 -6.64 29.15
CA CYS A 429 -6.64 -6.72 28.39
C CYS A 429 -7.80 -6.15 29.20
N SER A 430 -8.57 -5.26 28.57
CA SER A 430 -9.85 -4.78 29.07
C SER A 430 -10.93 -4.97 28.00
N GLU A 431 -12.16 -5.18 28.45
CA GLU A 431 -13.32 -5.09 27.57
C GLU A 431 -13.43 -3.67 27.01
N GLY A 432 -13.78 -3.58 25.73
CA GLY A 432 -14.01 -2.32 25.07
C GLY A 432 -15.35 -1.68 25.46
N ASN A 433 -15.59 -0.47 24.94
CA ASN A 433 -16.85 0.23 25.13
C ASN A 433 -17.67 0.23 23.84
N LEU A 434 -19.00 0.21 23.99
CA LEU A 434 -19.92 0.52 22.91
C LEU A 434 -19.94 2.03 22.68
N TYR A 435 -19.32 2.49 21.59
CA TYR A 435 -19.32 3.92 21.24
C TYR A 435 -20.57 4.29 20.46
N LYS A 436 -21.01 5.56 20.51
CA LYS A 436 -22.16 6.04 19.71
C LYS A 436 -21.88 6.10 18.20
N GLN A 437 -20.62 6.07 17.77
CA GLN A 437 -20.21 6.24 16.36
C GLN A 437 -19.64 4.94 15.74
N TYR A 438 -19.26 5.01 14.45
CA TYR A 438 -19.07 3.92 13.47
C TYR A 438 -18.37 2.64 13.95
N GLU A 439 -17.40 2.74 14.87
CA GLU A 439 -16.57 1.61 15.31
C GLU A 439 -16.83 1.21 16.76
N ASN A 440 -16.89 -0.09 17.02
CA ASN A 440 -16.99 -0.63 18.36
C ASN A 440 -15.73 -1.40 18.73
N THR A 441 -15.38 -1.38 20.02
CA THR A 441 -14.27 -2.15 20.57
C THR A 441 -14.83 -3.28 21.42
N LEU A 442 -14.38 -4.50 21.17
CA LEU A 442 -14.74 -5.70 21.93
C LEU A 442 -13.68 -6.00 23.00
N LEU A 443 -12.43 -6.10 22.55
CA LEU A 443 -11.26 -6.31 23.39
C LEU A 443 -10.23 -5.24 23.09
N GLN A 444 -9.49 -4.82 24.13
CA GLN A 444 -8.41 -3.87 23.99
C GLN A 444 -7.23 -4.29 24.85
N PHE A 445 -6.07 -4.45 24.23
CA PHE A 445 -4.81 -4.83 24.86
C PHE A 445 -3.89 -3.62 24.92
N LYS A 446 -3.47 -3.23 26.13
CA LYS A 446 -2.50 -2.15 26.35
C LYS A 446 -1.12 -2.61 25.92
N LEU A 447 -0.62 -2.07 24.81
CA LEU A 447 0.64 -2.51 24.23
C LEU A 447 1.85 -2.00 25.00
N TYR A 448 1.75 -0.89 25.74
CA TYR A 448 2.88 -0.32 26.49
C TYR A 448 3.67 -1.37 27.31
N LYS A 449 2.99 -2.25 28.05
CA LYS A 449 3.65 -3.30 28.85
C LYS A 449 4.27 -4.40 27.99
N ILE A 450 3.58 -4.77 26.91
CA ILE A 450 4.03 -5.81 25.97
C ILE A 450 5.29 -5.34 25.23
N LEU A 451 5.33 -4.06 24.84
CA LEU A 451 6.43 -3.49 24.06
C LEU A 451 7.69 -3.28 24.89
N ILE A 452 7.57 -2.89 26.16
CA ILE A 452 8.73 -2.78 27.07
C ILE A 452 9.47 -4.11 27.21
N ASP A 453 8.70 -5.20 27.31
CA ASP A 453 9.23 -6.55 27.50
C ASP A 453 9.39 -7.31 26.17
N TRP A 454 9.26 -6.66 25.01
CA TRP A 454 9.20 -7.35 23.71
C TRP A 454 10.47 -8.14 23.35
N ASN A 455 11.62 -7.68 23.85
CA ASN A 455 12.91 -8.34 23.64
C ASN A 455 13.10 -9.60 24.50
N ASP A 456 12.22 -9.86 25.45
CA ASP A 456 12.14 -11.14 26.17
C ASP A 456 11.56 -12.21 25.22
N GLU A 457 12.40 -13.09 24.71
CA GLU A 457 12.04 -14.10 23.72
C GLU A 457 10.96 -15.07 24.20
N ASP A 458 11.02 -15.48 25.47
CA ASP A 458 10.05 -16.39 26.07
C ASP A 458 8.69 -15.71 26.20
N LYS A 459 8.64 -14.47 26.71
CA LYS A 459 7.39 -13.70 26.80
C LYS A 459 6.80 -13.40 25.42
N ARG A 460 7.64 -12.99 24.46
CA ARG A 460 7.23 -12.71 23.08
C ARG A 460 6.61 -13.94 22.44
N THR A 461 7.30 -15.08 22.49
CA THR A 461 6.83 -16.35 21.89
C THR A 461 5.51 -16.80 22.52
N ASN A 462 5.41 -16.75 23.85
CA ASN A 462 4.17 -17.10 24.56
C ASN A 462 3.01 -16.16 24.22
N PHE A 463 3.26 -14.85 24.13
CA PHE A 463 2.24 -13.88 23.74
C PHE A 463 1.72 -14.14 22.33
N ILE A 464 2.62 -14.35 21.36
CA ILE A 464 2.27 -14.65 19.97
C ILE A 464 1.45 -15.95 19.87
N SER A 465 1.81 -17.00 20.62
CA SER A 465 1.00 -18.23 20.66
C SER A 465 -0.40 -17.96 21.19
N LEU A 466 -0.52 -17.31 22.35
CA LEU A 466 -1.79 -17.05 23.01
C LEU A 466 -2.73 -16.16 22.18
N ILE A 467 -2.20 -15.13 21.53
CA ILE A 467 -3.02 -14.21 20.72
C ILE A 467 -3.46 -14.85 19.39
N ARG A 468 -2.64 -15.74 18.79
CA ARG A 468 -3.03 -16.53 17.62
C ARG A 468 -4.10 -17.55 17.97
N GLU A 469 -3.92 -18.30 19.06
CA GLU A 469 -4.91 -19.24 19.58
C GLU A 469 -6.23 -18.51 19.91
N LEU A 470 -6.16 -17.33 20.55
CA LEU A 470 -7.34 -16.50 20.80
C LEU A 470 -8.03 -16.09 19.48
N ASN A 471 -7.27 -15.66 18.47
CA ASN A 471 -7.81 -15.31 17.17
C ASN A 471 -8.51 -16.49 16.49
N GLU A 472 -7.87 -17.67 16.47
CA GLU A 472 -8.45 -18.90 15.92
C GLU A 472 -9.73 -19.31 16.65
N GLU A 473 -9.74 -19.29 17.98
CA GLU A 473 -10.93 -19.61 18.78
C GLU A 473 -12.07 -18.62 18.50
N LEU A 474 -11.78 -17.31 18.45
CA LEU A 474 -12.77 -16.30 18.11
C LEU A 474 -13.32 -16.51 16.70
N THR A 475 -12.47 -16.77 15.71
CA THR A 475 -12.88 -17.01 14.32
C THR A 475 -13.83 -18.20 14.24
N GLN A 476 -13.48 -19.33 14.85
CA GLN A 476 -14.33 -20.54 14.85
C GLN A 476 -15.71 -20.30 15.47
N GLU A 477 -15.75 -19.58 16.60
CA GLU A 477 -17.01 -19.26 17.28
C GLU A 477 -17.89 -18.32 16.46
N ILE A 478 -17.27 -17.38 15.75
CA ILE A 478 -18.00 -16.38 14.96
C ILE A 478 -18.43 -16.92 13.58
N GLU A 479 -17.65 -17.82 12.98
CA GLU A 479 -17.86 -18.32 11.62
C GLU A 479 -19.26 -18.93 11.42
N ASN A 480 -19.73 -19.65 12.43
CA ASN A 480 -20.99 -20.40 12.42
C ASN A 480 -22.19 -19.61 12.95
N VAL A 481 -22.01 -18.32 13.30
CA VAL A 481 -23.10 -17.50 13.83
C VAL A 481 -24.09 -17.13 12.72
N GLU A 482 -25.35 -17.45 12.93
CA GLU A 482 -26.46 -16.99 12.10
C GLU A 482 -26.76 -15.51 12.39
N TRP A 483 -25.93 -14.63 11.84
CA TRP A 483 -25.96 -13.18 12.10
C TRP A 483 -27.30 -12.52 11.81
N ASP A 484 -28.11 -13.06 10.89
CA ASP A 484 -29.48 -12.63 10.65
C ASP A 484 -30.42 -12.85 11.85
N LEU A 485 -30.22 -13.93 12.61
CA LEU A 485 -31.02 -14.18 13.81
C LEU A 485 -30.58 -13.30 14.98
N VAL A 486 -29.28 -13.03 15.13
CA VAL A 486 -28.76 -12.03 16.07
C VAL A 486 -29.32 -10.65 15.72
N ARG A 487 -29.35 -10.32 14.42
CA ARG A 487 -29.92 -9.06 13.92
C ARG A 487 -31.39 -8.90 14.27
N LYS A 488 -32.19 -9.94 14.08
CA LYS A 488 -33.63 -9.97 14.41
C LYS A 488 -33.90 -10.09 15.92
N GLY A 489 -32.87 -10.24 16.76
CA GLY A 489 -33.01 -10.43 18.20
C GLY A 489 -33.62 -11.78 18.60
N VAL A 490 -33.58 -12.74 17.69
CA VAL A 490 -34.01 -14.13 17.91
C VAL A 490 -32.93 -14.87 18.70
N LEU A 491 -31.67 -14.69 18.32
CA LEU A 491 -30.52 -15.09 19.12
C LEU A 491 -30.14 -13.94 20.07
N LYS A 492 -30.08 -14.24 21.37
CA LYS A 492 -29.74 -13.29 22.44
C LYS A 492 -28.44 -13.67 23.11
#